data_AF-A0A7S3R0S3-F1
#
_entry.id   AF-A0A7S3R0S3-F1
#
_cell.length_a   1.000
_cell.length_b   1.000
_cell.length_c   1.000
_cell.angle_alpha   90.00
_cell.angle_beta   90.00
_cell.angle_gamma   90.00
#
_symmetry.space_group_name_H-M   'P 1'
#
loop_
_entity.id
_entity.type
_entity.pdbx_description
1 polymer ?
#
loop_
_entity_poly.entity_id
_entity_poly.type
_entity_poly.pdbx_seq_one_letter_code
_entity_poly.pdbx_strand_id
1 'polypeptide(L)'
;MPRRRAHDINPFQRPAQDEALDNWQPAQHAEGEAIDLRNAKLGPKGFKERGKRKLEQMEESHAADLEEAANRMQEDGDLPPQEEQPSSKRRKAGQLGFIPVSGRTWKAPARRAGEVMKPQVGSSWEKKMQQRASRQQFLDFKREAVEAAKEKRKAAAKQKKEALERKKANQAKSEVVQKISNSSTVKKMMKNKKQKGLLRTADTN
;
A
#
# COMPACT_ATOMS: atom_id res chain seq x y z
N MET A 1 -58.93 -40.15 34.16
CA MET A 1 -57.70 -39.34 34.08
C MET A 1 -56.68 -40.04 33.19
N PRO A 2 -56.62 -39.80 31.87
CA PRO A 2 -55.57 -40.35 31.02
C PRO A 2 -54.40 -39.37 30.90
N ARG A 3 -53.18 -39.87 31.12
CA ARG A 3 -51.92 -39.15 30.97
C ARG A 3 -51.61 -38.93 29.49
N ARG A 4 -51.34 -37.67 29.10
CA ARG A 4 -50.85 -37.30 27.76
C ARG A 4 -49.42 -37.86 27.59
N ARG A 5 -49.17 -38.63 26.53
CA ARG A 5 -47.80 -39.01 26.11
C ARG A 5 -47.16 -37.79 25.45
N ALA A 6 -45.96 -37.43 25.91
CA ALA A 6 -45.11 -36.48 25.24
C ALA A 6 -44.61 -37.08 23.92
N HIS A 7 -44.67 -36.31 22.84
CA HIS A 7 -44.01 -36.64 21.59
C HIS A 7 -42.53 -36.28 21.71
N ASP A 8 -41.67 -37.28 21.57
CA ASP A 8 -40.22 -37.11 21.54
C ASP A 8 -39.82 -36.31 20.29
N ILE A 9 -39.40 -35.06 20.49
CA ILE A 9 -38.78 -34.24 19.44
C ILE A 9 -37.30 -34.62 19.43
N ASN A 10 -36.87 -35.27 18.35
CA ASN A 10 -35.52 -35.76 18.17
C ASN A 10 -34.56 -34.57 17.93
N PRO A 11 -33.65 -34.22 18.86
CA PRO A 11 -32.85 -32.99 18.77
C PRO A 11 -31.67 -33.07 17.78
N PHE A 12 -31.57 -34.14 16.98
CA PHE A 12 -30.43 -34.44 16.13
C PHE A 12 -30.64 -34.22 14.62
N GLN A 13 -31.76 -33.59 14.22
CA GLN A 13 -31.92 -33.14 12.84
C GLN A 13 -31.12 -31.85 12.62
N ARG A 14 -29.84 -32.00 12.27
CA ARG A 14 -29.05 -30.89 11.71
C ARG A 14 -29.67 -30.48 10.38
N PRO A 15 -29.92 -29.19 10.14
CA PRO A 15 -30.34 -28.73 8.82
C PRO A 15 -29.22 -29.05 7.82
N ALA A 16 -29.58 -29.62 6.68
CA ALA A 16 -28.69 -29.99 5.59
C ALA A 16 -27.78 -28.81 5.20
N GLN A 17 -26.51 -28.85 5.63
CA GLN A 17 -25.48 -27.90 5.19
C GLN A 17 -24.63 -28.47 4.05
N ASP A 18 -24.92 -29.68 3.60
CA ASP A 18 -24.12 -30.40 2.60
C ASP A 18 -24.31 -29.84 1.17
N GLU A 19 -25.38 -29.08 0.91
CA GLU A 19 -25.61 -28.45 -0.40
C GLU A 19 -24.67 -27.26 -0.69
N ALA A 20 -24.03 -26.68 0.34
CA ALA A 20 -23.15 -25.52 0.16
C ALA A 20 -21.76 -25.89 -0.37
N LEU A 21 -21.31 -27.13 -0.15
CA LEU A 21 -19.98 -27.61 -0.56
C LEU A 21 -19.96 -28.04 -2.04
N ASP A 22 -21.06 -28.61 -2.53
CA ASP A 22 -21.17 -29.04 -3.95
C ASP A 22 -21.24 -27.87 -4.94
N ASN A 23 -21.55 -26.66 -4.46
CA ASN A 23 -21.69 -25.47 -5.29
C ASN A 23 -20.63 -24.40 -4.99
N TRP A 24 -19.58 -24.74 -4.25
CA TRP A 24 -18.47 -23.82 -4.00
C TRP A 24 -17.64 -23.66 -5.28
N GLN A 25 -17.81 -22.51 -5.93
CA GLN A 25 -16.92 -22.09 -7.02
C GLN A 25 -15.85 -21.18 -6.44
N PRO A 26 -14.55 -21.43 -6.71
CA PRO A 26 -13.51 -20.50 -6.32
C PRO A 26 -13.80 -19.14 -6.94
N ALA A 27 -13.66 -18.08 -6.15
CA ALA A 27 -13.89 -16.72 -6.61
C ALA A 27 -13.00 -16.44 -7.83
N GLN A 28 -13.61 -16.39 -9.02
CA GLN A 28 -12.90 -16.05 -10.24
C GLN A 28 -12.66 -14.55 -10.23
N HIS A 29 -11.51 -14.15 -9.72
CA HIS A 29 -11.03 -12.79 -9.86
C HIS A 29 -10.84 -12.51 -11.35
N ALA A 30 -11.47 -11.44 -11.84
CA ALA A 30 -11.22 -10.97 -13.19
C ALA A 30 -9.71 -10.72 -13.33
N GLU A 31 -9.10 -11.32 -14.35
CA GLU A 31 -7.71 -11.03 -14.70
C GLU A 31 -7.60 -9.51 -14.88
N GLY A 32 -6.81 -8.87 -14.01
CA GLY A 32 -6.64 -7.43 -14.06
C GLY A 32 -6.13 -7.01 -15.43
N GLU A 33 -6.56 -5.82 -15.90
CA GLU A 33 -6.01 -5.23 -17.12
C GLU A 33 -4.47 -5.27 -17.06
N ALA A 34 -3.83 -5.72 -18.14
CA ALA A 34 -2.38 -5.74 -18.22
C ALA A 34 -1.85 -4.30 -18.15
N ILE A 35 -1.53 -3.84 -16.94
CA ILE A 35 -0.95 -2.53 -16.71
C ILE A 35 0.46 -2.56 -17.32
N ASP A 36 0.68 -1.80 -18.39
CA ASP A 36 2.00 -1.69 -19.00
C ASP A 36 2.95 -0.90 -18.08
N LEU A 37 3.83 -1.63 -17.39
CA LEU A 37 4.78 -1.07 -16.44
C LEU A 37 6.10 -0.60 -17.08
N ARG A 38 6.27 -0.71 -18.40
CA ARG A 38 7.54 -0.35 -19.06
C ARG A 38 7.93 1.12 -18.86
N ASN A 39 6.95 1.98 -18.61
CA ASN A 39 7.16 3.41 -18.32
C ASN A 39 6.84 3.79 -16.86
N ALA A 40 6.52 2.81 -16.01
CA ALA A 40 6.19 3.07 -14.62
C ALA A 40 7.48 3.33 -13.83
N LYS A 41 7.71 4.59 -13.43
CA LYS A 41 8.80 4.99 -12.53
C LYS A 41 8.44 4.59 -11.09
N LEU A 42 8.45 3.28 -10.83
CA LEU A 42 8.08 2.67 -9.54
C LEU A 42 9.23 2.67 -8.51
N GLY A 43 10.43 3.13 -8.88
CA GLY A 43 11.58 3.23 -7.98
C GLY A 43 11.91 4.65 -7.55
N PRO A 44 12.44 4.87 -6.34
CA PRO A 44 13.02 6.16 -5.95
C PRO A 44 14.18 6.51 -6.91
N LYS A 45 14.05 7.64 -7.61
CA LYS A 45 15.06 8.12 -8.56
C LYS A 45 16.35 8.48 -7.82
N GLY A 46 17.29 7.53 -7.77
CA GLY A 46 18.66 7.74 -7.30
C GLY A 46 18.95 7.28 -5.87
N PHE A 47 18.74 6.00 -5.55
CA PHE A 47 19.34 5.43 -4.35
C PHE A 47 20.86 5.30 -4.55
N LYS A 48 21.64 6.17 -3.91
CA LYS A 48 23.07 5.90 -3.69
C LYS A 48 23.15 4.90 -2.55
N GLU A 49 23.56 3.68 -2.86
CA GLU A 49 23.92 2.68 -1.87
C GLU A 49 25.06 3.22 -1.00
N ARG A 50 24.71 3.71 0.18
CA ARG A 50 25.64 3.79 1.29
C ARG A 50 25.35 2.63 2.22
N GLY A 51 26.20 1.62 2.15
CA GLY A 51 26.37 0.62 3.19
C GLY A 51 25.96 -0.77 2.77
N LYS A 52 26.96 -1.62 2.52
CA LYS A 52 26.85 -3.08 2.29
C LYS A 52 25.93 -3.79 3.31
N ARG A 53 25.82 -3.26 4.54
CA ARG A 53 24.93 -3.77 5.59
C ARG A 53 23.44 -3.82 5.21
N LYS A 54 22.94 -2.94 4.34
CA LYS A 54 21.53 -2.97 3.94
C LYS A 54 21.22 -4.03 2.88
N LEU A 55 22.21 -4.37 2.05
CA LEU A 55 22.08 -5.44 1.07
C LEU A 55 22.14 -6.80 1.79
N GLU A 56 23.11 -6.97 2.70
CA GLU A 56 23.23 -8.17 3.56
C GLU A 56 21.94 -8.41 4.36
N GLN A 57 21.36 -7.36 4.97
CA GLN A 57 20.11 -7.49 5.71
C GLN A 57 18.89 -7.84 4.83
N MET A 58 18.91 -7.45 3.55
CA MET A 58 17.87 -7.80 2.58
C MET A 58 18.05 -9.24 2.09
N GLU A 59 19.28 -9.66 1.81
CA GLU A 59 19.63 -11.04 1.45
C GLU A 59 19.31 -12.02 2.59
N GLU A 60 19.59 -11.65 3.84
CA GLU A 60 19.23 -12.43 5.04
C GLU A 60 17.70 -12.59 5.18
N SER A 61 16.92 -11.51 4.97
CA SER A 61 15.46 -11.61 5.02
C SER A 61 14.89 -12.51 3.92
N HIS A 62 15.45 -12.45 2.71
CA HIS A 62 15.00 -13.28 1.60
C HIS A 62 15.39 -14.75 1.78
N ALA A 63 16.54 -15.03 2.40
CA ALA A 63 16.95 -16.39 2.75
C ALA A 63 16.03 -16.99 3.82
N ALA A 64 15.65 -16.22 4.84
CA ALA A 64 14.72 -16.66 5.88
C ALA A 64 13.32 -16.98 5.32
N ASP A 65 12.79 -16.16 4.41
CA ASP A 65 11.50 -16.39 3.77
C ASP A 65 11.50 -17.69 2.92
N LEU A 66 12.62 -18.00 2.24
CA LEU A 66 12.78 -19.23 1.47
C LEU A 66 12.86 -20.47 2.37
N GLU A 67 13.53 -20.38 3.51
CA GLU A 67 13.63 -21.46 4.49
C GLU A 67 12.28 -21.73 5.17
N GLU A 68 11.52 -20.68 5.51
CA GLU A 68 10.16 -20.80 6.05
C GLU A 68 9.19 -21.41 5.02
N ALA A 69 9.32 -21.01 3.74
CA ALA A 69 8.53 -21.61 2.65
C ALA A 69 8.89 -23.10 2.44
N ALA A 70 10.17 -23.46 2.51
CA ALA A 70 10.62 -24.84 2.40
C ALA A 70 10.11 -25.70 3.58
N ASN A 71 10.17 -25.17 4.81
CA ASN A 71 9.64 -25.86 5.99
C ASN A 71 8.12 -26.06 5.91
N ARG A 72 7.37 -25.07 5.40
CA ARG A 72 5.92 -25.23 5.13
C ARG A 72 5.62 -26.34 4.14
N MET A 73 6.43 -26.46 3.08
CA MET A 73 6.24 -27.54 2.10
C MET A 73 6.63 -28.93 2.65
N GLN A 74 7.44 -28.98 3.69
CA GLN A 74 7.89 -30.23 4.32
C GLN A 74 6.95 -30.69 5.45
N GLU A 75 6.16 -29.78 6.03
CA GLU A 75 5.20 -30.06 7.11
C GLU A 75 3.84 -30.59 6.59
N ASP A 76 3.52 -30.40 5.30
CA ASP A 76 2.32 -30.96 4.63
C ASP A 76 2.59 -32.33 3.93
N GLY A 77 3.42 -33.16 4.57
CA GLY A 77 3.84 -34.48 4.09
C GLY A 77 2.84 -35.63 4.30
N ASP A 78 1.62 -35.37 4.77
CA ASP A 78 0.56 -36.38 4.93
C ASP A 78 -0.66 -36.04 4.06
N LEU A 79 -0.54 -36.34 2.76
CA LEU A 79 -1.68 -36.41 1.84
C LEU A 79 -2.45 -37.73 2.08
N PRO A 80 -3.77 -37.70 2.36
CA PRO A 80 -4.58 -38.90 2.29
C PRO A 80 -4.70 -39.39 0.84
N PRO A 81 -4.89 -40.71 0.61
CA PRO A 81 -4.93 -41.31 -0.73
C PRO A 81 -6.02 -40.68 -1.60
N GLN A 82 -5.68 -40.37 -2.84
CA GLN A 82 -6.65 -39.93 -3.85
C GLN A 82 -7.71 -41.01 -4.08
N GLU A 83 -8.94 -40.76 -3.66
CA GLU A 83 -10.10 -41.52 -4.08
C GLU A 83 -10.44 -41.20 -5.55
N GLU A 84 -10.53 -42.25 -6.37
CA GLU A 84 -10.86 -42.16 -7.79
C GLU A 84 -12.29 -41.61 -7.99
N GLN A 85 -12.40 -40.49 -8.71
CA GLN A 85 -13.69 -39.91 -9.11
C GLN A 85 -14.48 -40.85 -10.03
N PRO A 86 -15.80 -41.06 -9.80
CA PRO A 86 -16.61 -41.85 -10.73
C PRO A 86 -16.75 -41.13 -12.08
N SER A 87 -16.46 -41.88 -13.15
CA SER A 87 -16.48 -41.37 -14.53
C SER A 87 -17.82 -40.70 -14.89
N SER A 88 -17.74 -39.53 -15.50
CA SER A 88 -18.87 -38.71 -15.95
C SER A 88 -19.53 -39.28 -17.21
N LYS A 89 -20.14 -40.46 -17.13
CA LYS A 89 -21.03 -40.95 -18.20
C LYS A 89 -22.49 -40.62 -17.86
N ARG A 90 -23.01 -39.65 -18.63
CA ARG A 90 -24.41 -39.18 -18.75
C ARG A 90 -24.79 -37.97 -17.90
N ARG A 91 -24.55 -36.76 -18.43
CA ARG A 91 -25.32 -35.57 -18.06
C ARG A 91 -26.57 -35.47 -18.93
N LYS A 92 -27.72 -35.23 -18.31
CA LYS A 92 -29.01 -35.02 -18.97
C LYS A 92 -29.02 -33.63 -19.61
N ALA A 93 -29.19 -33.57 -20.93
CA ALA A 93 -29.20 -32.32 -21.68
C ALA A 93 -30.49 -31.53 -21.38
N GLY A 94 -30.35 -30.30 -20.91
CA GLY A 94 -31.44 -29.33 -20.93
C GLY A 94 -31.70 -28.84 -22.34
N GLN A 95 -32.99 -28.62 -22.64
CA GLN A 95 -33.58 -27.70 -23.62
C GLN A 95 -32.70 -27.32 -24.83
N LEU A 96 -32.29 -28.31 -25.63
CA LEU A 96 -32.07 -28.26 -27.08
C LEU A 96 -31.43 -29.59 -27.48
N GLY A 97 -31.94 -30.16 -28.58
CA GLY A 97 -31.82 -31.55 -28.96
C GLY A 97 -30.42 -32.17 -28.92
N PHE A 98 -30.40 -33.44 -28.50
CA PHE A 98 -29.43 -34.51 -28.77
C PHE A 98 -27.93 -34.16 -28.72
N ILE A 99 -27.25 -34.68 -27.69
CA ILE A 99 -25.80 -34.80 -27.65
C ILE A 99 -25.41 -35.95 -28.62
N PRO A 100 -24.62 -35.70 -29.68
CA PRO A 100 -24.13 -36.76 -30.55
C PRO A 100 -23.15 -37.67 -29.80
N VAL A 101 -23.27 -38.99 -30.01
CA VAL A 101 -22.48 -40.04 -29.33
C VAL A 101 -20.96 -39.85 -29.50
N SER A 102 -20.52 -39.14 -30.53
CA SER A 102 -19.10 -38.89 -30.83
C SER A 102 -18.45 -37.77 -30.04
N GLY A 103 -19.16 -37.08 -29.12
CA GLY A 103 -18.61 -36.00 -28.29
C GLY A 103 -18.15 -34.77 -29.09
N ARG A 104 -18.32 -34.76 -30.42
CA ARG A 104 -17.88 -33.68 -31.28
C ARG A 104 -19.06 -32.81 -31.70
N THR A 105 -19.30 -31.76 -30.93
CA THR A 105 -20.23 -30.70 -31.29
C THR A 105 -19.61 -29.82 -32.36
N TRP A 106 -20.24 -29.74 -33.53
CA TRP A 106 -19.83 -28.83 -34.60
C TRP A 106 -20.22 -27.41 -34.18
N LYS A 107 -19.29 -26.69 -33.53
CA LYS A 107 -19.27 -25.25 -33.19
C LYS A 107 -20.65 -24.60 -32.93
N ALA A 108 -20.89 -24.17 -31.69
CA ALA A 108 -22.05 -23.34 -31.35
C ALA A 108 -22.10 -22.07 -32.23
N PRO A 109 -23.30 -21.57 -32.58
CA PRO A 109 -23.43 -20.35 -33.38
C PRO A 109 -22.78 -19.17 -32.65
N ALA A 110 -21.76 -18.57 -33.26
CA ALA A 110 -21.11 -17.40 -32.72
C ALA A 110 -22.07 -16.20 -32.70
N ARG A 111 -22.05 -15.40 -31.63
CA ARG A 111 -22.81 -14.15 -31.57
C ARG A 111 -22.30 -13.20 -32.65
N ARG A 112 -23.22 -12.44 -33.29
CA ARG A 112 -22.84 -11.48 -34.34
C ARG A 112 -21.99 -10.36 -33.73
N ALA A 113 -20.93 -9.94 -34.41
CA ALA A 113 -20.04 -8.87 -33.94
C ALA A 113 -20.80 -7.58 -33.57
N GLY A 114 -21.87 -7.25 -34.29
CA GLY A 114 -22.72 -6.08 -33.99
C GLY A 114 -23.53 -6.14 -32.69
N GLU A 115 -23.61 -7.30 -32.03
CA GLU A 115 -24.22 -7.44 -30.70
C GLU A 115 -23.20 -7.20 -29.59
N VAL A 116 -21.94 -7.61 -29.81
CA VAL A 116 -20.82 -7.41 -28.88
C VAL A 116 -20.26 -5.97 -28.98
N MET A 117 -20.29 -5.37 -30.17
CA MET A 117 -19.68 -4.07 -30.46
C MET A 117 -20.60 -2.87 -30.28
N LYS A 118 -21.79 -3.03 -29.67
CA LYS A 118 -22.65 -1.90 -29.28
C LYS A 118 -22.42 -1.57 -27.80
N PRO A 119 -21.37 -0.80 -27.44
CA PRO A 119 -21.28 -0.27 -26.09
C PRO A 119 -22.53 0.59 -25.84
N GLN A 120 -23.11 0.52 -24.64
CA GLN A 120 -24.14 1.48 -24.26
C GLN A 120 -23.52 2.88 -24.30
N VAL A 121 -23.86 3.64 -25.33
CA VAL A 121 -23.29 4.95 -25.61
C VAL A 121 -23.90 5.97 -24.65
N GLY A 122 -23.32 6.07 -23.45
CA GLY A 122 -23.68 7.08 -22.46
C GLY A 122 -23.90 6.51 -21.07
N SER A 123 -23.13 7.01 -20.10
CA SER A 123 -23.45 6.84 -18.69
C SER A 123 -24.78 7.54 -18.37
N SER A 124 -25.63 6.90 -17.58
CA SER A 124 -26.83 7.54 -17.05
C SER A 124 -26.47 8.79 -16.25
N TRP A 125 -27.39 9.75 -16.18
CA TRP A 125 -27.20 10.99 -15.42
C TRP A 125 -26.76 10.72 -13.97
N GLU A 126 -27.36 9.71 -13.35
CA GLU A 126 -27.04 9.28 -11.99
C GLU A 126 -25.58 8.82 -11.86
N LYS A 127 -25.07 8.01 -12.80
CA LYS A 127 -23.66 7.63 -12.85
C LYS A 127 -22.74 8.85 -12.98
N LYS A 128 -23.13 9.86 -13.77
CA LYS A 128 -22.36 11.11 -13.90
C LYS A 128 -22.35 11.91 -12.59
N MET A 129 -23.47 11.95 -11.86
CA MET A 129 -23.54 12.62 -10.56
C MET A 129 -22.70 11.88 -9.51
N GLN A 130 -22.76 10.55 -9.47
CA GLN A 130 -21.91 9.73 -8.59
C GLN A 130 -20.42 9.97 -8.87
N GLN A 131 -20.01 9.99 -10.15
CA GLN A 131 -18.63 10.30 -10.53
C GLN A 131 -18.21 11.73 -10.16
N ARG A 132 -19.12 12.70 -10.24
CA ARG A 132 -18.85 14.07 -9.82
C ARG A 132 -18.67 14.17 -8.31
N ALA A 133 -19.51 13.48 -7.54
CA ALA A 133 -19.42 13.43 -6.08
C ALA A 133 -18.12 12.76 -5.62
N SER A 134 -17.77 11.61 -6.21
CA SER A 134 -16.52 10.91 -5.87
C SER A 134 -15.27 11.71 -6.25
N ARG A 135 -15.30 12.39 -7.40
CA ARG A 135 -14.22 13.31 -7.79
C ARG A 135 -14.07 14.46 -6.82
N GLN A 136 -15.17 15.04 -6.36
CA GLN A 136 -15.13 16.15 -5.40
C GLN A 136 -14.52 15.70 -4.07
N GLN A 137 -14.99 14.58 -3.52
CA GLN A 137 -14.43 13.99 -2.30
C GLN A 137 -12.92 13.73 -2.43
N PHE A 138 -12.48 13.15 -3.55
CA PHE A 138 -11.06 12.92 -3.79
C PHE A 138 -10.24 14.22 -3.83
N LEU A 139 -10.75 15.27 -4.46
CA LEU A 139 -10.08 16.56 -4.51
C LEU A 139 -9.97 17.21 -3.14
N ASP A 140 -11.00 17.08 -2.31
CA ASP A 140 -11.01 17.64 -0.96
C ASP A 140 -10.03 16.90 -0.06
N PHE A 141 -10.02 15.56 -0.07
CA PHE A 141 -8.99 14.78 0.63
C PHE A 141 -7.57 15.13 0.18
N LYS A 142 -7.37 15.33 -1.12
CA LYS A 142 -6.06 15.75 -1.64
C LYS A 142 -5.65 17.12 -1.13
N ARG A 143 -6.59 18.07 -1.02
CA ARG A 143 -6.32 19.42 -0.49
C ARG A 143 -5.95 19.35 0.99
N GLU A 144 -6.74 18.65 1.79
CA GLU A 144 -6.49 18.45 3.22
C GLU A 144 -5.12 17.82 3.48
N ALA A 145 -4.75 16.78 2.73
CA ALA A 145 -3.44 16.13 2.85
C ALA A 145 -2.28 17.09 2.53
N VAL A 146 -2.43 17.92 1.48
CA VAL A 146 -1.41 18.91 1.10
C VAL A 146 -1.30 20.03 2.14
N GLU A 147 -2.42 20.48 2.70
CA GLU A 147 -2.45 21.50 3.74
C GLU A 147 -1.80 20.99 5.02
N ALA A 148 -2.15 19.79 5.48
CA ALA A 148 -1.52 19.14 6.63
C ALA A 148 0.02 19.00 6.44
N ALA A 149 0.47 18.64 5.24
CA ALA A 149 1.90 18.57 4.93
C ALA A 149 2.59 19.95 4.96
N LYS A 150 1.92 20.98 4.42
CA LYS A 150 2.43 22.37 4.46
C LYS A 150 2.51 22.90 5.89
N GLU A 151 1.51 22.62 6.72
CA GLU A 151 1.49 23.03 8.12
C GLU A 151 2.61 22.39 8.92
N LYS A 152 2.82 21.07 8.77
CA LYS A 152 3.96 20.36 9.38
C LYS A 152 5.29 21.00 8.98
N ARG A 153 5.48 21.33 7.70
CA ARG A 153 6.69 22.01 7.21
C ARG A 153 6.86 23.41 7.80
N LYS A 154 5.78 24.19 7.88
CA LYS A 154 5.79 25.54 8.48
C LYS A 154 6.12 25.46 9.97
N ALA A 155 5.53 24.53 10.71
CA ALA A 155 5.82 24.31 12.13
C ALA A 155 7.29 23.94 12.36
N ALA A 156 7.83 22.99 11.58
CA ALA A 156 9.23 22.62 11.63
C ALA A 156 10.17 23.81 11.30
N ALA A 157 9.81 24.63 10.32
CA ALA A 157 10.57 25.83 9.97
C ALA A 157 10.56 26.88 11.09
N LYS A 158 9.40 27.10 11.75
CA LYS A 158 9.28 28.00 12.90
C LYS A 158 10.15 27.52 14.07
N GLN A 159 10.07 26.23 14.41
CA GLN A 159 10.91 25.63 15.46
C GLN A 159 12.41 25.81 15.19
N LYS A 160 12.84 25.63 13.92
CA LYS A 160 14.24 25.88 13.54
C LYS A 160 14.65 27.35 13.68
N LYS A 161 13.77 28.28 13.29
CA LYS A 161 14.04 29.73 13.43
C LYS A 161 14.16 30.11 14.90
N GLU A 162 13.21 29.69 15.74
CA GLU A 162 13.26 29.94 17.18
C GLU A 162 14.51 29.34 17.82
N ALA A 163 14.90 28.12 17.46
CA ALA A 163 16.12 27.49 17.96
C ALA A 163 17.38 28.26 17.54
N LEU A 164 17.43 28.76 16.31
CA LEU A 164 18.53 29.60 15.82
C LEU A 164 18.57 30.95 16.54
N GLU A 165 17.42 31.58 16.76
CA GLU A 165 17.32 32.84 17.50
C GLU A 165 17.75 32.67 18.96
N ARG A 166 17.31 31.60 19.64
CA ARG A 166 17.78 31.25 20.99
C ARG A 166 19.29 31.02 21.01
N LYS A 167 19.84 30.30 20.02
CA LYS A 167 21.29 30.10 19.91
C LYS A 167 22.04 31.40 19.70
N LYS A 168 21.57 32.28 18.80
CA LYS A 168 22.16 33.60 18.57
C LYS A 168 22.09 34.48 19.82
N ALA A 169 20.95 34.51 20.51
CA ALA A 169 20.79 35.26 21.75
C ALA A 169 21.70 34.73 22.86
N ASN A 170 21.83 33.41 22.99
CA ASN A 170 22.75 32.80 23.95
C ASN A 170 24.21 33.08 23.59
N GLN A 171 24.56 33.05 22.30
CA GLN A 171 25.89 33.43 21.82
C GLN A 171 26.20 34.88 22.18
N ALA A 172 25.30 35.82 21.88
CA ALA A 172 25.45 37.23 22.23
C ALA A 172 25.56 37.45 23.75
N LYS A 173 24.78 36.72 24.55
CA LYS A 173 24.88 36.76 26.02
C LYS A 173 26.18 36.15 26.54
N SER A 174 26.69 35.11 25.89
CA SER A 174 27.93 34.43 26.26
C SER A 174 29.19 35.16 25.78
N GLU A 175 29.07 36.08 24.81
CA GLU A 175 30.14 36.97 24.40
C GLU A 175 30.39 38.03 25.49
N VAL A 176 31.11 37.63 26.54
CA VAL A 176 31.68 38.55 27.52
C VAL A 176 32.89 39.24 26.89
N VAL A 177 32.63 40.28 26.08
CA VAL A 177 33.68 41.04 25.38
C VAL A 177 33.64 42.50 25.81
N GLN A 178 34.81 43.07 26.12
CA GLN A 178 34.94 44.50 26.38
C GLN A 178 35.05 45.27 25.06
N LYS A 179 34.11 46.18 24.79
CA LYS A 179 34.16 47.06 23.61
C LYS A 179 35.25 48.11 23.80
N ILE A 180 36.32 48.03 23.02
CA ILE A 180 37.40 49.03 23.00
C ILE A 180 37.05 50.08 21.94
N SER A 181 36.58 51.26 22.36
CA SER A 181 36.18 52.35 21.46
C SER A 181 37.36 53.22 20.99
N ASN A 182 38.44 53.30 21.76
CA ASN A 182 39.56 54.17 21.45
C ASN A 182 40.49 53.56 20.38
N SER A 183 40.64 54.25 19.25
CA SER A 183 41.45 53.78 18.12
C SER A 183 42.95 53.69 18.46
N SER A 184 43.44 54.52 19.39
CA SER A 184 44.85 54.53 19.79
C SER A 184 45.25 53.30 20.60
N THR A 185 44.35 52.80 21.47
CA THR A 185 44.58 51.58 22.25
C THR A 185 44.48 50.33 21.39
N VAL A 186 43.53 50.27 20.45
CA VAL A 186 43.46 49.19 19.45
C VAL A 186 44.76 49.12 18.63
N LYS A 187 45.26 50.26 18.14
CA LYS A 187 46.55 50.32 17.43
C LYS A 187 47.73 49.81 18.28
N LYS A 188 47.79 50.15 19.57
CA LYS A 188 48.83 49.66 20.48
C LYS A 188 48.76 48.14 20.67
N MET A 189 47.55 47.60 20.88
CA MET A 189 47.34 46.16 21.04
C MET A 189 47.61 45.38 19.76
N MET A 190 47.28 45.92 18.58
CA MET A 190 47.59 45.30 17.28
C MET A 190 49.09 45.20 17.00
N LYS A 191 49.90 46.13 17.53
CA LYS A 191 51.37 46.08 17.42
C LYS A 191 51.98 44.97 18.28
N ASN A 192 51.32 44.54 19.35
CA ASN A 192 51.81 43.48 20.24
C ASN A 192 51.25 42.11 19.82
N LYS A 193 52.14 41.17 19.45
CA LYS A 193 51.76 39.83 18.94
C LYS A 193 50.86 39.04 19.89
N LYS A 194 51.07 39.14 21.21
CA LYS A 194 50.25 38.44 22.21
C LYS A 194 48.85 39.06 22.29
N GLN A 195 48.76 40.38 22.37
CA GLN A 195 47.50 41.12 22.53
C GLN A 195 46.65 41.14 21.25
N LYS A 196 47.29 41.14 20.07
CA LYS A 196 46.62 41.02 18.77
C LYS A 196 45.73 39.78 18.68
N GLY A 197 46.14 38.66 19.29
CA GLY A 197 45.35 37.42 19.31
C GLY A 197 44.09 37.48 20.19
N LEU A 198 44.01 38.41 21.15
CA LEU A 198 42.82 38.61 21.99
C LEU A 198 41.78 39.53 21.35
N LEU A 199 42.16 40.31 20.33
CA LEU A 199 41.25 41.22 19.65
C LEU A 199 40.41 40.45 18.63
N ARG A 200 39.09 40.54 18.74
CA ARG A 200 38.17 40.16 17.67
C ARG A 200 37.69 41.40 16.94
N THR A 201 37.94 41.44 15.63
CA THR A 201 37.43 42.47 14.74
C THR A 201 36.07 42.03 14.22
N ALA A 202 35.02 42.74 14.62
CA ALA A 202 33.69 42.63 14.02
C ALA A 202 33.37 43.98 13.40
N ASP A 203 33.03 43.99 12.11
CA ASP A 203 32.58 45.21 11.43
C ASP A 203 31.17 45.52 11.92
N THR A 204 31.06 46.46 12.86
CA THR A 204 29.78 47.03 13.29
C THR A 204 29.57 48.34 12.53
N ASN A 205 29.07 48.26 11.30
CA ASN A 205 28.53 49.40 10.55
C ASN A 205 27.00 49.27 10.44
#